data_AF-X1CP16-F1
#
_entry.id   AF-X1CP16-F1
#
_cell.length_a   1.000
_cell.length_b   1.000
_cell.length_c   1.000
_cell.angle_alpha   90.00
_cell.angle_beta   90.00
_cell.angle_gamma   90.00
#
_symmetry.space_group_name_H-M   'P 1'
#
loop_
_entity.id
_entity.type
_entity.pdbx_description
1 polymer ?
#
loop_
_entity_poly.entity_id
_entity_poly.type
_entity_poly.pdbx_seq_one_letter_code
_entity_poly.pdbx_strand_id
1 'polypeptide(L)'
;MEKTKTPSKPRMILQTIITVLFGLAAIFVPAGTLKWTEAWLFIILYAVAVTAAIFWMKKKAPDLLKERMKKKKDAKSWDKIFMALYSTTLIFTLILPGLDAVRFHWSTVPFIVKILAFIGYIPGGGIAFWAMKENAFL
;
A
#
# COMPACT_ATOMS: atom_id res chain seq x y z
N MET A 1 -23.67 19.02 13.35
CA MET A 1 -22.52 18.10 13.43
C MET A 1 -22.95 16.72 12.93
N GLU A 2 -22.63 16.38 11.67
CA GLU A 2 -22.99 15.09 11.08
C GLU A 2 -22.08 13.99 11.68
N LYS A 3 -22.62 13.17 12.59
CA LYS A 3 -21.90 11.99 13.10
C LYS A 3 -21.68 11.04 11.92
N THR A 4 -20.48 11.02 11.35
CA THR A 4 -20.07 9.99 10.39
C THR A 4 -20.21 8.63 11.08
N LYS A 5 -21.27 7.88 10.76
CA LYS A 5 -21.47 6.52 11.27
C LYS A 5 -20.25 5.69 10.89
N THR A 6 -19.49 5.23 11.88
CA THR A 6 -18.45 4.24 11.68
C THR A 6 -19.07 2.99 11.06
N PRO A 7 -18.52 2.47 9.95
CA PRO A 7 -19.06 1.26 9.32
C PRO A 7 -19.05 0.09 10.31
N SER A 8 -20.04 -0.81 10.20
CA SER A 8 -20.13 -1.98 11.06
C SER A 8 -18.90 -2.88 10.91
N LYS A 9 -18.48 -3.57 11.99
CA LYS A 9 -17.36 -4.53 11.98
C LYS A 9 -17.36 -5.49 10.77
N PRO A 10 -18.48 -6.16 10.41
CA PRO A 10 -18.49 -7.07 9.25
C PRO A 10 -18.22 -6.34 7.93
N ARG A 11 -18.73 -5.11 7.77
CA ARG A 11 -18.46 -4.31 6.57
C ARG A 11 -16.99 -3.94 6.44
N MET A 12 -16.32 -3.61 7.55
CA MET A 12 -14.88 -3.31 7.53
C MET A 12 -14.05 -4.54 7.18
N ILE A 13 -14.38 -5.71 7.74
CA ILE A 13 -13.70 -6.97 7.42
C ILE A 13 -13.86 -7.30 5.93
N LEU A 14 -15.09 -7.20 5.41
CA LEU A 14 -15.37 -7.44 3.99
C LEU A 14 -14.60 -6.47 3.09
N GLN A 15 -14.56 -5.18 3.43
CA GLN A 15 -13.79 -4.17 2.69
C GLN A 15 -12.29 -4.48 2.68
N THR A 16 -11.73 -4.91 3.81
CA THR A 16 -10.33 -5.34 3.88
C THR A 16 -10.08 -6.55 3.00
N ILE A 17 -10.94 -7.57 3.05
CA ILE A 17 -10.82 -8.78 2.21
C ILE A 17 -10.85 -8.39 0.73
N ILE A 18 -11.83 -7.60 0.32
CA ILE A 18 -11.95 -7.14 -1.08
C ILE A 18 -10.69 -6.39 -1.51
N THR A 19 -10.17 -5.51 -0.66
CA THR A 19 -8.95 -4.72 -0.96
C THR A 19 -7.73 -5.63 -1.13
N VAL A 20 -7.56 -6.63 -0.25
CA VAL A 20 -6.47 -7.61 -0.37
C VAL A 20 -6.61 -8.43 -1.64
N LEU A 21 -7.81 -8.95 -1.93
CA LEU A 21 -8.05 -9.74 -3.15
C LEU A 21 -7.81 -8.91 -4.42
N PHE A 22 -8.23 -7.64 -4.42
CA PHE A 22 -7.94 -6.73 -5.52
C PHE A 22 -6.43 -6.51 -5.72
N GLY A 23 -5.67 -6.30 -4.63
CA GLY A 23 -4.21 -6.17 -4.71
C GLY A 23 -3.52 -7.43 -5.22
N LEU A 24 -3.93 -8.61 -4.73
CA LEU A 24 -3.43 -9.90 -5.22
C LEU A 24 -3.76 -10.10 -6.70
N ALA A 25 -4.99 -9.80 -7.11
CA ALA A 25 -5.41 -9.88 -8.50
C ALA A 25 -4.59 -8.92 -9.37
N ALA A 26 -4.38 -7.67 -8.93
CA ALA A 26 -3.59 -6.67 -9.65
C ALA A 26 -2.14 -7.10 -9.88
N ILE A 27 -1.56 -7.92 -8.99
CA ILE A 27 -0.20 -8.45 -9.16
C ILE A 27 -0.19 -9.71 -10.02
N PHE A 28 -1.07 -10.68 -9.70
CA PHE A 28 -0.96 -12.03 -10.24
C PHE A 28 -1.76 -12.28 -11.52
N VAL A 29 -2.85 -11.55 -11.77
CA VAL A 29 -3.59 -11.66 -13.04
C VAL A 29 -2.72 -11.20 -14.22
N PRO A 30 -2.00 -10.07 -14.14
CA PRO A 30 -1.09 -9.67 -15.22
C PRO A 30 0.09 -10.64 -15.37
N ALA A 31 0.66 -11.12 -14.25
CA ALA A 31 1.74 -12.11 -14.27
C ALA A 31 1.32 -13.47 -14.85
N GLY A 32 0.05 -13.85 -14.71
CA GLY A 32 -0.49 -15.13 -15.21
C GLY A 32 -0.08 -16.37 -14.38
N THR A 33 0.55 -16.18 -13.22
CA THR A 33 1.00 -17.27 -12.35
C THR A 33 1.14 -16.80 -10.90
N LEU A 34 0.90 -17.70 -9.94
CA LEU A 34 1.21 -17.46 -8.52
C LEU A 34 2.64 -17.86 -8.14
N LYS A 35 3.37 -18.51 -9.05
CA LYS A 35 4.74 -19.02 -8.82
C LYS A 35 5.78 -17.92 -9.06
N TRP A 36 5.62 -16.80 -8.38
CA TRP A 36 6.54 -15.66 -8.48
C TRP A 36 7.03 -15.23 -7.10
N THR A 37 8.25 -15.66 -6.76
CA THR A 37 8.83 -15.50 -5.42
C THR A 37 9.01 -14.03 -5.03
N GLU A 38 9.50 -13.18 -5.93
CA GLU A 38 9.72 -11.77 -5.63
C GLU A 38 8.42 -11.03 -5.31
N ALA A 39 7.30 -11.36 -5.97
CA ALA A 39 6.00 -10.80 -5.62
C ALA A 39 5.57 -11.19 -4.21
N TRP A 40 5.73 -12.47 -3.82
CA TRP A 40 5.42 -12.90 -2.46
C TRP A 40 6.30 -12.23 -1.40
N LEU A 41 7.61 -12.08 -1.68
CA LEU A 41 8.52 -11.34 -0.79
C LEU A 41 8.07 -9.89 -0.61
N PHE A 42 7.71 -9.20 -1.70
CA PHE A 42 7.18 -7.85 -1.65
C PHE A 42 5.86 -7.77 -0.85
N ILE A 43 4.92 -8.68 -1.10
CA ILE A 43 3.62 -8.73 -0.40
C ILE A 43 3.83 -8.92 1.10
N ILE A 44 4.69 -9.86 1.51
CA ILE A 44 4.99 -10.12 2.91
C ILE A 44 5.63 -8.88 3.55
N LEU A 45 6.63 -8.29 2.91
CA LEU A 45 7.33 -7.12 3.44
C LEU A 45 6.40 -5.91 3.59
N TYR A 46 5.55 -5.65 2.60
CA TYR A 46 4.53 -4.61 2.66
C TYR A 46 3.50 -4.89 3.76
N ALA A 47 2.99 -6.12 3.86
CA ALA A 47 2.01 -6.51 4.88
C ALA A 47 2.57 -6.36 6.30
N VAL A 48 3.83 -6.76 6.51
CA VAL A 48 4.53 -6.57 7.79
C VAL A 48 4.66 -5.08 8.11
N ALA A 49 5.11 -4.25 7.16
CA ALA A 49 5.29 -2.82 7.36
C ALA A 49 3.97 -2.12 7.73
N VAL A 50 2.90 -2.38 6.96
CA VAL A 50 1.56 -1.82 7.21
C VAL A 50 1.01 -2.29 8.55
N THR A 51 1.13 -3.58 8.87
CA THR A 51 0.63 -4.14 10.14
C THR A 51 1.39 -3.56 11.33
N ALA A 52 2.71 -3.42 11.23
CA ALA A 52 3.55 -2.80 12.25
C ALA A 52 3.16 -1.32 12.48
N ALA A 53 2.96 -0.55 11.41
CA ALA A 53 2.52 0.84 11.50
C ALA A 53 1.13 0.96 12.16
N ILE A 54 0.17 0.12 11.76
CA ILE A 54 -1.18 0.08 12.36
C ILE A 54 -1.10 -0.28 13.86
N PHE A 55 -0.31 -1.30 14.20
CA PHE A 55 -0.15 -1.72 15.60
C PHE A 55 0.50 -0.63 16.44
N TRP A 56 1.54 0.03 15.92
CA TRP A 56 2.17 1.17 16.57
C TRP A 56 1.15 2.30 16.79
N MET A 57 0.39 2.69 15.77
CA MET A 57 -0.64 3.74 15.90
C MET A 57 -1.69 3.34 16.94
N LYS A 58 -2.20 2.10 16.92
CA LYS A 58 -3.17 1.62 17.92
C LYS A 58 -2.65 1.74 19.36
N LYS A 59 -1.35 1.47 19.57
CA LYS A 59 -0.73 1.46 20.91
C LYS A 59 -0.24 2.82 21.37
N LYS A 60 0.29 3.65 20.46
CA LYS A 60 1.06 4.86 20.78
C LYS A 60 0.41 6.15 20.28
N ALA A 61 -0.43 6.09 19.25
CA ALA A 61 -1.09 7.26 18.67
C ALA A 61 -2.53 6.91 18.21
N PRO A 62 -3.43 6.48 19.11
CA PRO A 62 -4.76 6.02 18.71
C PRO A 62 -5.61 7.13 18.08
N ASP A 63 -5.38 8.39 18.45
CA ASP A 63 -6.09 9.52 17.87
C ASP A 63 -5.63 9.83 16.43
N LEU A 64 -4.34 9.62 16.13
CA LEU A 64 -3.82 9.65 14.75
C LEU A 64 -4.51 8.60 13.87
N LEU A 65 -4.70 7.38 14.39
CA LEU A 65 -5.41 6.34 13.66
C LEU A 65 -6.87 6.72 13.40
N LYS A 66 -7.57 7.25 14.40
CA LYS A 66 -8.95 7.71 14.23
C LYS A 66 -9.04 8.81 13.17
N GLU A 67 -8.10 9.74 13.17
CA GLU A 67 -8.05 10.82 12.21
C GLU A 67 -7.81 10.31 10.78
N ARG A 68 -6.85 9.42 10.59
CA ARG A 68 -6.59 8.79 9.27
C ARG A 68 -7.76 7.95 8.75
N MET A 69 -8.60 7.44 9.63
CA MET A 69 -9.82 6.72 9.27
C MET A 69 -11.01 7.64 8.92
N LYS A 70 -10.95 8.93 9.26
CA LYS A 70 -11.99 9.88 8.87
C LYS A 70 -11.86 10.18 7.37
N LYS A 71 -13.00 10.21 6.67
CA LYS A 71 -13.05 10.71 5.30
C LYS A 71 -12.81 12.22 5.33
N LYS A 72 -11.72 12.70 4.73
CA LYS A 72 -11.51 14.13 4.49
C LYS A 72 -12.50 14.60 3.41
N LYS A 73 -13.54 15.35 3.80
CA LYS A 73 -14.55 15.90 2.87
C LYS A 73 -14.08 17.17 2.16
N ASP A 74 -13.15 17.92 2.78
CA ASP A 74 -12.74 19.27 2.34
C ASP A 74 -11.32 19.32 1.75
N ALA A 75 -10.95 18.32 0.95
CA ALA A 75 -9.65 18.32 0.25
C ALA A 75 -9.65 19.38 -0.87
N LYS A 76 -8.56 20.16 -1.00
CA LYS A 76 -8.38 21.14 -2.07
C LYS A 76 -8.40 20.42 -3.43
N SER A 77 -8.81 21.11 -4.50
CA SER A 77 -8.88 20.49 -5.84
C SER A 77 -7.54 19.93 -6.31
N TRP A 78 -6.43 20.62 -6.00
CA TRP A 78 -5.09 20.13 -6.30
C TRP A 78 -4.73 18.85 -5.53
N ASP A 79 -5.15 18.70 -4.28
CA ASP A 79 -4.94 17.47 -3.50
C ASP A 79 -5.67 16.30 -4.14
N LYS A 80 -6.87 16.52 -4.68
CA LYS A 80 -7.65 15.48 -5.38
C LYS A 80 -6.94 15.00 -6.64
N ILE A 81 -6.38 15.94 -7.43
CA ILE A 81 -5.61 15.62 -8.63
C ILE A 81 -4.36 14.81 -8.25
N PHE A 82 -3.61 15.29 -7.25
CA PHE A 82 -2.42 14.59 -6.77
C PHE A 82 -2.76 13.18 -6.28
N MET A 83 -3.81 13.03 -5.48
CA MET A 83 -4.26 11.72 -5.00
C MET A 83 -4.70 10.80 -6.13
N ALA A 84 -5.34 11.32 -7.17
CA ALA A 84 -5.72 10.54 -8.34
C ALA A 84 -4.48 10.04 -9.09
N LEU A 85 -3.53 10.93 -9.40
CA LEU A 85 -2.26 10.57 -10.05
C LEU A 85 -1.48 9.55 -9.22
N TYR A 86 -1.34 9.80 -7.92
CA TYR A 86 -0.66 8.89 -7.00
C TYR A 86 -1.33 7.50 -6.96
N SER A 87 -2.66 7.46 -6.88
CA SER A 87 -3.41 6.19 -6.89
C SER A 87 -3.26 5.44 -8.21
N THR A 88 -3.26 6.16 -9.34
CA THR A 88 -3.00 5.60 -10.66
C THR A 88 -1.60 5.01 -10.73
N THR A 89 -0.57 5.74 -10.28
CA THR A 89 0.81 5.24 -10.21
C THR A 89 0.91 3.99 -9.33
N LEU A 90 0.23 3.95 -8.18
CA LEU A 90 0.21 2.75 -7.34
C LEU A 90 -0.37 1.53 -8.07
N ILE A 91 -1.46 1.70 -8.83
CA ILE A 91 -2.06 0.62 -9.62
C ILE A 91 -1.05 0.12 -10.67
N PHE A 92 -0.38 1.02 -11.39
CA PHE A 92 0.65 0.65 -12.37
C PHE A 92 1.83 -0.09 -11.73
N THR A 93 2.27 0.33 -10.54
CA THR A 93 3.33 -0.35 -9.78
C THR A 93 2.97 -1.79 -9.40
N LEU A 94 1.68 -2.12 -9.24
CA LEU A 94 1.26 -3.50 -8.97
C LEU A 94 1.19 -4.35 -10.25
N ILE A 95 0.76 -3.75 -11.36
CA ILE A 95 0.47 -4.46 -12.62
C ILE A 95 1.72 -4.65 -13.49
N LEU A 96 2.47 -3.58 -13.73
CA LEU A 96 3.58 -3.57 -14.70
C LEU A 96 4.66 -4.60 -14.38
N PRO A 97 5.11 -4.79 -13.13
CA PRO A 97 6.14 -5.76 -12.83
C PRO A 97 5.76 -7.20 -13.19
N GLY A 98 4.49 -7.58 -13.06
CA GLY A 98 4.00 -8.90 -13.47
C GLY A 98 3.99 -9.07 -14.99
N LEU A 99 3.57 -8.03 -15.71
CA LEU A 99 3.62 -8.03 -17.18
C LEU A 99 5.07 -8.13 -17.70
N ASP A 100 5.99 -7.39 -17.08
CA ASP A 100 7.41 -7.38 -17.45
C ASP A 100 8.10 -8.67 -17.02
N ALA A 101 8.32 -8.86 -15.71
CA ALA A 101 9.26 -9.84 -15.21
C ALA A 101 8.80 -11.30 -15.39
N VAL A 102 7.52 -11.52 -15.70
CA VAL A 102 6.93 -12.86 -15.77
C VAL A 102 6.27 -13.17 -17.12
N ARG A 103 5.56 -12.22 -17.73
CA ARG A 103 4.74 -12.53 -18.92
C ARG A 103 5.43 -12.19 -20.25
N PHE A 104 5.96 -10.98 -20.37
CA PHE A 104 6.51 -10.48 -21.62
C PHE A 104 8.04 -10.40 -21.62
N HIS A 105 8.67 -10.39 -20.44
CA HIS A 105 10.12 -10.36 -20.26
C HIS A 105 10.82 -9.28 -21.10
N TRP A 106 10.21 -8.10 -21.22
CA TRP A 106 10.75 -7.00 -22.03
C TRP A 106 11.95 -6.31 -21.37
N SER A 107 12.18 -6.53 -20.07
CA SER A 107 13.35 -6.04 -19.34
C SER A 107 14.22 -7.19 -18.83
N THR A 108 15.53 -6.96 -18.79
CA THR A 108 16.47 -7.83 -18.07
C THR A 108 17.00 -7.07 -16.85
N VAL A 109 16.57 -7.48 -15.65
CA VAL A 109 17.00 -6.86 -14.39
C VAL A 109 18.03 -7.76 -13.70
N PRO A 110 19.28 -7.32 -13.52
CA PRO A 110 20.31 -8.10 -12.84
C PRO A 110 19.89 -8.48 -11.42
N PHE A 111 20.28 -9.68 -10.98
CA PHE A 111 19.94 -10.19 -9.64
C PHE A 111 20.37 -9.24 -8.51
N ILE A 112 21.56 -8.62 -8.65
CA ILE A 112 22.06 -7.66 -7.66
C ILE A 112 21.14 -6.42 -7.52
N VAL A 113 20.53 -5.95 -8.61
CA VAL A 113 19.62 -4.80 -8.59
C VAL A 113 18.34 -5.17 -7.84
N LYS A 114 17.83 -6.40 -8.02
CA LYS A 114 16.68 -6.90 -7.25
C LYS A 114 16.98 -6.93 -5.74
N ILE A 115 18.17 -7.40 -5.35
CA ILE A 115 18.60 -7.41 -3.94
C ILE A 115 18.66 -5.99 -3.39
N LEU A 116 19.32 -5.07 -4.09
CA LEU A 116 19.44 -3.68 -3.67
C LEU A 116 18.07 -3.01 -3.55
N ALA A 117 17.12 -3.32 -4.43
CA ALA A 117 15.75 -2.83 -4.34
C ALA A 117 15.04 -3.31 -3.05
N PHE A 118 15.16 -4.60 -2.71
CA PHE A 118 14.60 -5.11 -1.45
C PHE A 118 15.28 -4.52 -0.22
N ILE A 119 16.60 -4.37 -0.24
CA ILE A 119 17.35 -3.71 0.84
C ILE A 119 16.90 -2.25 0.99
N GLY A 120 16.77 -1.52 -0.11
CA GLY A 120 16.34 -0.12 -0.12
C GLY A 120 14.87 0.10 0.26
N TYR A 121 14.02 -0.91 0.05
CA TYR A 121 12.61 -0.84 0.43
C TYR A 121 12.42 -0.64 1.94
N ILE A 122 13.24 -1.31 2.77
CA ILE A 122 13.15 -1.25 4.23
C ILE A 122 13.36 0.17 4.78
N PRO A 123 14.49 0.86 4.50
CA PRO A 123 14.71 2.23 4.96
C PRO A 123 13.73 3.21 4.30
N GLY A 124 13.31 2.98 3.05
CA GLY A 124 12.26 3.79 2.42
C GLY A 124 10.94 3.76 3.20
N GLY A 125 10.50 2.55 3.60
CA GLY A 125 9.36 2.38 4.50
C GLY A 125 9.60 3.01 5.88
N GLY A 126 10.82 2.92 6.41
CA GLY A 126 11.22 3.57 7.65
C GLY A 126 11.10 5.10 7.61
N ILE A 127 11.53 5.73 6.53
CA ILE A 127 11.40 7.17 6.30
C ILE A 127 9.92 7.57 6.21
N ALA A 128 9.12 6.81 5.45
CA ALA A 128 7.68 7.07 5.34
C ALA A 128 6.97 6.95 6.70
N PHE A 129 7.34 5.94 7.49
CA PHE A 129 6.85 5.76 8.85
C PHE A 129 7.31 6.89 9.78
N TRP A 130 8.56 7.31 9.68
CA TRP A 130 9.08 8.43 10.46
C TRP A 130 8.37 9.74 10.14
N ALA A 131 8.14 10.03 8.86
CA ALA A 131 7.35 11.19 8.43
C ALA A 131 5.91 11.13 8.95
N MET A 132 5.28 9.95 8.96
CA MET A 132 3.95 9.76 9.56
C MET A 132 3.95 10.04 11.07
N LYS A 133 5.02 9.63 11.76
CA LYS A 133 5.20 9.84 13.20
C LYS A 133 5.32 11.32 13.54
N GLU A 134 6.11 12.05 12.76
CA GLU A 134 6.41 13.47 13.01
C GLU A 134 5.27 14.39 12.55
N ASN A 135 4.61 14.04 11.43
CA ASN A 135 3.52 14.81 10.83
C ASN A 135 2.15 14.16 11.11
N ALA A 136 1.82 13.95 12.38
CA ALA A 136 0.60 13.24 12.75
C ALA A 136 -0.69 13.96 12.29
N PHE A 137 -0.71 15.28 12.23
CA PHE A 137 -1.96 16.07 12.10
C PHE A 137 -2.00 17.06 10.93
N LEU A 138 -1.02 17.03 10.04
CA LEU A 138 -0.93 17.90 8.87
C LEU A 138 -1.51 17.22 7.61
#